data_AF-A0A9X0CD08-F1
#
_entry.id   AF-A0A9X0CD08-F1
#
_cell.length_a   1.000
_cell.length_b   1.000
_cell.length_c   1.000
_cell.angle_alpha   90.00
_cell.angle_beta   90.00
_cell.angle_gamma   90.00
#
_symmetry.space_group_name_H-M   'P 1'
#
loop_
_entity.id
_entity.type
_entity.pdbx_description
1 polymer ?
#
loop_
_entity_poly.entity_id
_entity_poly.type
_entity_poly.pdbx_seq_one_letter_code
_entity_poly.pdbx_strand_id
1 'polypeptide(L)'
;MLVEHGALTSIKRPEDGQTPLHLAALRNSEPLARLLYKFGADINVFNDEGLTPLAIARMMYNVSTADKGCLDFLINVSKNPRSLQDSCRFVIREALGAKRLKDIAKLPVSSIMKEFLLYKYD
;
A
#
# COMPACT_ATOMS: atom_id res chain seq x y z
N MET A 1 -1.74 -4.83 -13.48
CA MET A 1 -1.40 -3.53 -12.85
C MET A 1 0.10 -3.43 -12.54
N LEU A 2 0.65 -2.22 -12.39
CA LEU A 2 2.08 -2.01 -12.10
C LEU A 2 2.52 -2.64 -10.75
N VAL A 3 1.69 -2.52 -9.72
CA VAL A 3 1.97 -3.06 -8.37
C VAL A 3 2.09 -4.60 -8.35
N GLU A 4 1.36 -5.30 -9.23
CA GLU A 4 1.49 -6.76 -9.39
C GLU A 4 2.85 -7.15 -9.96
N HIS A 5 3.40 -6.30 -10.85
CA HIS A 5 4.69 -6.48 -11.49
C HIS A 5 5.87 -5.98 -10.62
N GLY A 6 5.61 -5.63 -9.35
CA GLY A 6 6.65 -5.25 -8.40
C GLY A 6 7.00 -3.76 -8.41
N ALA A 7 6.11 -2.90 -8.90
CA ALA A 7 6.25 -1.47 -8.65
C ALA A 7 6.21 -1.17 -7.15
N LEU A 8 7.18 -0.40 -6.68
CA LEU A 8 7.31 -0.03 -5.28
C LEU A 8 6.21 0.96 -4.88
N THR A 9 5.52 0.67 -3.78
CA THR A 9 4.47 1.53 -3.21
C THR A 9 5.03 2.58 -2.25
N SER A 10 6.31 2.48 -1.89
CA SER A 10 7.04 3.36 -0.97
C SER A 10 7.72 4.55 -1.65
N ILE A 11 7.66 4.66 -2.98
CA ILE A 11 8.33 5.74 -3.72
C ILE A 11 7.79 7.09 -3.24
N LYS A 12 8.69 7.98 -2.87
CA LYS A 12 8.39 9.38 -2.56
C LYS A 12 8.62 10.25 -3.77
N ARG A 13 7.71 11.19 -3.96
CA ARG A 13 7.79 12.18 -5.02
C ARG A 13 8.81 13.28 -4.67
N PRO A 14 9.67 13.72 -5.59
CA PRO A 14 10.72 14.70 -5.26
C PRO A 14 10.20 16.08 -4.85
N GLU A 15 9.03 16.50 -5.34
CA GLU A 15 8.51 17.84 -5.07
C GLU A 15 8.00 18.07 -3.65
N ASP A 16 7.49 17.04 -2.98
CA ASP A 16 6.79 17.17 -1.70
C ASP A 16 6.82 15.92 -0.81
N GLY A 17 7.61 14.92 -1.19
CA GLY A 17 7.75 13.68 -0.43
C GLY A 17 6.49 12.81 -0.41
N GLN A 18 5.46 13.13 -1.19
CA GLN A 18 4.23 12.34 -1.21
C GLN A 18 4.47 10.95 -1.79
N THR A 19 3.96 9.93 -1.10
CA THR A 19 3.89 8.56 -1.64
C THR A 19 2.60 8.39 -2.45
N PRO A 20 2.47 7.32 -3.27
CA PRO A 20 1.21 6.99 -3.93
C PRO A 20 0.00 6.98 -2.99
N LEU A 21 0.19 6.57 -1.72
CA LEU A 21 -0.89 6.54 -0.74
C LEU A 21 -1.30 7.93 -0.25
N HIS A 22 -0.36 8.89 -0.16
CA HIS A 22 -0.70 10.29 0.09
C HIS A 22 -1.55 10.86 -1.06
N LEU A 23 -1.19 10.57 -2.30
CA LEU A 23 -1.94 11.01 -3.48
C LEU A 23 -3.35 10.39 -3.54
N ALA A 24 -3.49 9.12 -3.16
CA ALA A 24 -4.79 8.46 -3.06
C ALA A 24 -5.67 9.13 -1.98
N ALA A 25 -5.09 9.46 -0.83
CA ALA A 25 -5.77 10.20 0.24
C ALA A 25 -6.19 11.62 -0.19
N LEU A 26 -5.31 12.34 -0.90
CA LEU A 26 -5.60 13.67 -1.44
C LEU A 26 -6.79 13.66 -2.42
N ARG A 27 -6.93 12.59 -3.20
CA ARG A 27 -8.02 12.37 -4.17
C ARG A 27 -9.28 11.77 -3.54
N ASN A 28 -9.27 11.47 -2.24
CA ASN A 28 -10.29 10.66 -1.55
C ASN A 28 -10.61 9.34 -2.30
N SER A 29 -9.61 8.70 -2.92
CA SER A 29 -9.81 7.50 -3.71
C SER A 29 -9.67 6.25 -2.85
N GLU A 30 -10.77 5.80 -2.25
CA GLU A 30 -10.81 4.56 -1.47
C GLU A 30 -10.31 3.32 -2.27
N PRO A 31 -10.74 3.09 -3.52
CA PRO A 31 -10.28 1.91 -4.27
C PRO A 31 -8.76 1.92 -4.48
N LEU A 32 -8.18 3.09 -4.75
CA LEU A 32 -6.74 3.23 -4.93
C LEU A 32 -5.99 3.05 -3.61
N ALA A 33 -6.50 3.60 -2.51
CA ALA A 33 -5.92 3.41 -1.18
C ALA A 33 -5.94 1.93 -0.76
N ARG A 34 -7.06 1.22 -1.00
CA ARG A 34 -7.18 -0.23 -0.77
C ARG A 34 -6.17 -1.03 -1.58
N LEU A 35 -6.06 -0.71 -2.87
CA LEU A 35 -5.09 -1.36 -3.75
C LEU A 35 -3.65 -1.15 -3.25
N LEU A 36 -3.26 0.09 -3.01
CA LEU A 36 -1.91 0.41 -2.53
C LEU A 36 -1.61 -0.26 -1.18
N TYR A 37 -2.57 -0.25 -0.25
CA TYR A 37 -2.43 -0.93 1.03
C TYR A 37 -2.30 -2.45 0.89
N LYS A 38 -3.06 -3.09 -0.02
CA LYS A 38 -2.95 -4.53 -0.36
C LYS A 38 -1.56 -4.88 -0.90
N PHE A 39 -0.89 -3.93 -1.54
CA PHE A 39 0.48 -4.06 -2.06
C PHE A 39 1.55 -3.43 -1.15
N GLY A 40 1.26 -3.30 0.14
CA GLY A 40 2.28 -3.01 1.16
C GLY A 40 2.55 -1.52 1.40
N ALA A 41 1.79 -0.60 0.81
CA ALA A 41 1.98 0.84 1.05
C ALA A 41 1.88 1.17 2.55
N ASP A 42 2.89 1.81 3.11
CA ASP A 42 2.90 2.17 4.53
C ASP A 42 2.01 3.41 4.79
N ILE A 43 1.14 3.29 5.80
CA ILE A 43 0.18 4.30 6.21
C ILE A 43 0.78 5.34 7.17
N ASN A 44 1.95 5.08 7.72
CA ASN A 44 2.60 5.91 8.73
C ASN A 44 3.74 6.77 8.17
N VAL A 45 3.97 6.74 6.86
CA VAL A 45 5.01 7.53 6.20
C VAL A 45 4.66 9.00 6.25
N PHE A 46 5.62 9.85 6.59
CA PHE A 46 5.50 11.30 6.48
C PHE A 46 5.99 11.79 5.12
N ASN A 47 5.23 12.71 4.51
CA ASN A 47 5.68 13.55 3.40
C ASN A 47 6.59 14.69 3.91
N ASP A 48 7.04 15.57 3.02
CA ASP A 48 7.99 16.65 3.38
C ASP A 48 7.33 17.76 4.22
N GLU A 49 5.99 17.81 4.24
CA GLU A 49 5.21 18.69 5.11
C GLU A 49 4.94 18.07 6.49
N GLY A 50 5.45 16.87 6.78
CA GLY A 50 5.22 16.17 8.04
C GLY A 50 3.81 15.58 8.19
N LEU A 51 3.10 15.38 7.09
CA LEU A 51 1.77 14.79 7.05
C LEU A 51 1.84 13.30 6.67
N THR A 52 0.99 12.48 7.30
CA THR A 52 0.74 11.10 6.88
C THR A 52 -0.42 11.03 5.87
N PRO A 53 -0.60 9.92 5.14
CA PRO A 53 -1.76 9.75 4.27
C PRO A 53 -3.10 9.93 5.02
N LEU A 54 -3.18 9.45 6.27
CA LEU A 54 -4.37 9.64 7.11
C LEU A 54 -4.60 11.12 7.46
N ALA A 55 -3.52 11.86 7.75
CA ALA A 55 -3.61 13.29 8.04
C ALA A 55 -4.14 14.06 6.81
N ILE A 56 -3.64 13.75 5.61
CA ILE A 56 -4.14 14.33 4.34
C ILE A 56 -5.63 14.00 4.15
N ALA A 57 -6.04 12.73 4.28
CA ALA A 57 -7.44 12.34 4.11
C ALA A 57 -8.38 13.11 5.07
N ARG A 58 -7.94 13.31 6.32
CA ARG A 58 -8.69 14.07 7.33
C ARG A 58 -8.79 15.55 6.98
N MET A 59 -7.71 16.16 6.47
CA MET A 59 -7.74 17.55 6.00
C MET A 59 -8.69 17.72 4.82
N MET A 60 -8.63 16.81 3.84
CA MET A 60 -9.49 16.87 2.65
C MET A 60 -10.97 16.69 2.99
N TYR A 61 -11.29 15.83 3.96
CA TYR A 61 -12.66 15.67 4.45
C TYR A 61 -13.22 16.97 5.07
N ASN A 62 -12.41 17.69 5.86
CA ASN A 62 -12.85 18.96 6.47
C ASN A 62 -13.17 20.03 5.41
N VAL A 63 -12.60 19.91 4.21
CA VAL A 63 -12.82 20.82 3.07
C VAL A 63 -13.97 20.36 2.17
N SER A 64 -14.19 19.04 2.05
CA SER A 64 -15.19 18.45 1.14
C SER A 64 -16.06 17.43 1.90
N THR A 65 -17.30 17.80 2.19
CA THR A 65 -18.22 17.04 3.06
C THR A 65 -18.94 15.87 2.35
N ALA A 66 -18.61 15.56 1.10
CA ALA A 66 -19.43 14.67 0.26
C ALA A 66 -19.09 13.17 0.35
N ASP A 67 -17.85 12.80 0.69
CA ASP A 67 -17.41 11.41 0.73
C ASP A 67 -16.23 11.22 1.69
N LYS A 68 -16.26 10.14 2.51
CA LYS A 68 -15.23 9.79 3.49
C LYS A 68 -14.60 8.41 3.26
N GLY A 69 -14.88 7.75 2.14
CA GLY A 69 -14.45 6.36 1.91
C GLY A 69 -12.95 6.13 2.17
N CYS A 70 -12.08 7.01 1.67
CA CYS A 70 -10.64 6.87 1.90
C CYS A 70 -10.24 7.15 3.36
N LEU A 71 -10.88 8.12 4.01
CA LEU A 71 -10.64 8.45 5.42
C LEU A 71 -11.04 7.27 6.32
N ASP A 72 -12.25 6.75 6.14
CA ASP A 72 -12.78 5.64 6.92
C ASP A 72 -11.94 4.37 6.72
N PHE A 73 -11.50 4.11 5.48
CA PHE A 73 -10.57 3.03 5.19
C PHE A 73 -9.24 3.17 5.96
N LEU A 74 -8.60 4.33 5.91
CA LEU A 74 -7.32 4.56 6.59
C LEU A 74 -7.46 4.51 8.11
N ILE A 75 -8.56 5.01 8.68
CA ILE A 75 -8.88 4.86 10.10
C ILE A 75 -9.04 3.38 10.48
N ASN A 76 -9.78 2.62 9.68
CA ASN A 76 -10.02 1.21 9.94
C ASN A 76 -8.71 0.40 9.92
N VAL A 77 -7.87 0.65 8.93
CA VAL A 77 -6.54 0.03 8.78
C VAL A 77 -5.59 0.44 9.91
N SER A 78 -5.65 1.68 10.37
CA SER A 78 -4.84 2.13 11.52
C SER A 78 -5.22 1.39 12.81
N LYS A 79 -6.48 0.97 12.96
CA LYS A 79 -6.95 0.17 14.12
C LYS A 79 -6.66 -1.31 13.96
N ASN A 80 -6.63 -1.80 12.71
CA ASN A 80 -6.47 -3.21 12.37
C ASN A 80 -5.23 -3.38 11.48
N PRO A 81 -4.03 -3.49 12.08
CA PRO A 81 -2.79 -3.65 11.31
C PRO A 81 -2.79 -4.97 10.53
N ARG A 82 -1.91 -5.04 9.52
CA ARG A 82 -1.76 -6.23 8.66
C ARG A 82 -1.36 -7.46 9.47
N SER A 83 -1.72 -8.63 8.95
CA SER A 83 -1.22 -9.89 9.49
C SER A 83 0.30 -10.03 9.32
N LEU A 84 0.92 -10.89 10.12
CA LEU A 84 2.32 -11.27 9.94
C LEU A 84 2.55 -11.88 8.54
N GLN A 85 1.58 -12.68 8.06
CA GLN A 85 1.69 -13.34 6.76
C GLN A 85 1.76 -12.33 5.62
N ASP A 86 0.93 -11.28 5.65
CA ASP A 86 0.97 -10.19 4.68
C ASP A 86 2.28 -9.40 4.80
N SER A 87 2.71 -9.10 6.03
CA SER A 87 3.98 -8.41 6.27
C SER A 87 5.17 -9.16 5.66
N CYS A 88 5.24 -10.48 5.89
CA CYS A 88 6.22 -11.36 5.27
C CYS A 88 6.12 -11.36 3.74
N ARG A 89 4.89 -11.32 3.18
CA ARG A 89 4.67 -11.23 1.73
C ARG A 89 5.39 -10.02 1.14
N PHE A 90 5.24 -8.84 1.75
CA PHE A 90 5.85 -7.62 1.24
C PHE A 90 7.36 -7.66 1.32
N VAL A 91 7.92 -8.05 2.47
CA VAL A 91 9.37 -8.13 2.68
C VAL A 91 10.02 -9.08 1.66
N ILE A 92 9.40 -10.25 1.41
CA ILE A 92 9.90 -11.20 0.41
C ILE A 92 9.86 -10.60 -0.99
N ARG A 93 8.75 -9.96 -1.37
CA ARG A 93 8.59 -9.36 -2.70
C ARG A 93 9.54 -8.18 -2.92
N GLU A 94 9.74 -7.35 -1.90
CA GLU A 94 10.68 -6.23 -1.93
C GLU A 94 12.11 -6.73 -2.08
N ALA A 95 12.51 -7.76 -1.33
CA ALA A 95 13.85 -8.37 -1.40
C ALA A 95 14.15 -9.01 -2.76
N LEU A 96 13.13 -9.57 -3.44
CA LEU A 96 13.27 -10.06 -4.81
C LEU A 96 13.31 -8.92 -5.82
N GLY A 97 12.47 -7.91 -5.63
CA GLY A 97 12.26 -6.83 -6.59
C GLY A 97 11.61 -7.33 -7.90
N ALA A 98 11.17 -6.38 -8.73
CA ALA A 98 10.42 -6.66 -9.97
C ALA A 98 11.09 -7.70 -10.89
N LYS A 99 12.43 -7.67 -11.00
CA LYS A 99 13.20 -8.56 -11.88
C LYS A 99 13.23 -10.02 -11.44
N ARG A 100 13.07 -10.29 -10.14
CA ARG A 100 13.22 -11.63 -9.55
C ARG A 100 11.91 -12.19 -8.98
N LEU A 101 10.77 -11.53 -9.20
CA LEU A 101 9.46 -12.07 -8.79
C LEU A 101 9.20 -13.47 -9.37
N LYS A 102 9.70 -13.78 -10.58
CA LYS A 102 9.63 -15.12 -11.18
C LYS A 102 10.36 -16.20 -10.37
N ASP A 103 11.34 -15.83 -9.55
CA ASP A 103 12.10 -16.76 -8.71
C ASP A 103 11.29 -17.24 -7.50
N ILE A 104 10.11 -16.66 -7.21
CA ILE A 104 9.16 -17.18 -6.20
C ILE A 104 8.84 -18.66 -6.46
N ALA A 105 8.76 -19.07 -7.73
CA ALA A 105 8.50 -20.46 -8.12
C ALA A 105 9.58 -21.44 -7.61
N LYS A 106 10.81 -20.96 -7.41
CA LYS A 106 11.97 -21.74 -6.97
C LYS A 106 12.11 -21.81 -5.45
N LEU A 107 11.32 -21.04 -4.68
CA LEU A 107 11.40 -21.06 -3.22
C LEU A 107 10.99 -22.43 -2.66
N PRO A 108 11.68 -22.93 -1.61
CA PRO A 108 11.36 -24.21 -0.97
C PRO A 108 10.16 -24.06 -0.01
N VAL A 109 9.02 -23.60 -0.54
CA VAL A 109 7.76 -23.42 0.18
C VAL A 109 6.61 -24.12 -0.57
N SER A 110 5.47 -24.32 0.09
CA SER A 110 4.29 -24.97 -0.51
C SER A 110 3.76 -24.20 -1.72
N SER A 111 3.05 -24.88 -2.62
CA SER A 111 2.41 -24.24 -3.78
C SER A 111 1.45 -23.12 -3.37
N ILE A 112 0.66 -23.36 -2.32
CA ILE A 112 -0.25 -22.37 -1.73
C ILE A 112 0.51 -21.11 -1.31
N MET A 113 1.68 -21.27 -0.67
CA MET A 113 2.49 -20.12 -0.26
C MET A 113 3.08 -19.37 -1.46
N LYS A 114 3.49 -20.07 -2.53
CA LYS A 114 3.96 -19.42 -3.77
C LYS A 114 2.86 -18.59 -4.42
N GLU A 115 1.64 -19.11 -4.42
CA GLU A 115 0.48 -18.44 -4.98
C GLU A 115 0.04 -17.23 -4.16
N PHE A 116 0.08 -17.35 -2.83
CA PHE A 116 -0.06 -16.23 -1.91
C PHE A 116 0.97 -15.13 -2.21
N LEU A 117 2.26 -15.46 -2.32
CA LEU A 117 3.30 -14.48 -2.67
C LEU A 117 3.09 -13.81 -4.04
N LEU A 118 2.31 -14.43 -4.94
CA LEU A 118 1.97 -13.92 -6.28
C LEU A 118 0.59 -13.23 -6.37
N TYR A 119 -0.15 -13.08 -5.26
CA TYR A 119 -1.50 -12.50 -5.24
C TYR A 119 -2.52 -13.24 -6.14
N LYS A 120 -2.40 -14.57 -6.26
CA LYS A 120 -3.30 -15.35 -7.13
C LYS A 120 -4.70 -15.66 -6.53
N TYR A 121 -4.91 -15.49 -5.23
CA TYR A 121 -6.12 -15.94 -4.53
C TYR A 121 -6.79 -14.88 -3.62
N ASP A 122 -6.51 -13.58 -3.84
CA ASP A 122 -7.09 -12.50 -3.01
C ASP A 122 -8.13 -11.66 -3.75
#